data_AF-A0A943EE50-F1
#
_entry.id   AF-A0A943EE50-F1
#
_cell.length_a   1.000
_cell.length_b   1.000
_cell.length_c   1.000
_cell.angle_alpha   90.00
_cell.angle_beta   90.00
_cell.angle_gamma   90.00
#
_symmetry.space_group_name_H-M   'P 1'
#
loop_
_entity.id
_entity.type
_entity.pdbx_description
1 polymer ?
#
loop_
_entity_poly.entity_id
_entity_poly.type
_entity_poly.pdbx_seq_one_letter_code
_entity_poly.pdbx_strand_id
1 'polypeptide(L)'
;MQVFKCALRIMRASFVFPLIYVVGLSFMSVVLAFSAVPLDDRQSDDFERAEYAYSIIDRDNSTISHSLAEALAEGGEAIEVADDRVAIQDAIAKGHVDYLLIIPEGYEERFLAAKNADEVPEMEAIFSYSSLSGAYVDEVVNEYASLLHTLALSEGTSDVGALTQDALAFASKQAQGRVLEGEQSDTPLDQLIFYLTWSMYPLFTGITVCIGVLLYRMGRSDVRKRNLSSPLTLRSLNTQLVFSCLAIALASVAWVLVLGMLFFPEGVAQLGAGGMAAIALVMLVFSLIPASIGFMLGMLGANTAVANSVGNIVGLAISFFGGAWFSISLMEPVVRDIAH
;
A
#
# COMPACT_ATOMS: atom_id res chain seq x y z
N MET A 1 25.36 4.46 -38.07
CA MET A 1 24.21 3.62 -37.68
C MET A 1 22.90 4.27 -38.13
N GLN A 2 22.37 3.90 -39.30
CA GLN A 2 21.12 4.48 -39.85
C GLN A 2 19.88 4.03 -39.07
N VAL A 3 19.87 2.78 -38.60
CA VAL A 3 18.76 2.18 -37.85
C VAL A 3 18.62 2.83 -36.47
N PHE A 4 19.75 3.06 -35.78
CA PHE A 4 19.78 3.77 -34.50
C PHE A 4 19.23 5.21 -34.61
N LYS A 5 19.65 5.96 -35.63
CA LYS A 5 19.13 7.32 -35.88
C LYS A 5 17.63 7.30 -36.18
N CYS A 6 17.15 6.28 -36.89
CA CYS A 6 15.74 6.08 -37.15
C CYS A 6 14.98 5.81 -35.84
N ALA A 7 15.50 4.91 -34.99
CA ALA A 7 14.90 4.57 -33.71
C ALA A 7 14.76 5.80 -32.79
N LEU A 8 15.80 6.63 -32.68
CA LEU A 8 15.74 7.87 -31.92
C LEU A 8 14.72 8.86 -32.50
N ARG A 9 14.59 8.95 -33.82
CA ARG A 9 13.60 9.80 -34.48
C ARG A 9 12.17 9.30 -34.23
N ILE A 10 11.96 7.98 -34.28
CA ILE A 10 10.67 7.37 -33.92
C ILE A 10 10.35 7.70 -32.47
N MET A 11 11.32 7.57 -31.57
CA MET A 11 11.09 7.82 -30.16
C MET A 11 10.74 9.29 -29.90
N ARG A 12 11.45 10.22 -30.55
CA ARG A 12 11.12 11.65 -30.51
C ARG A 12 9.73 11.97 -31.08
N ALA A 13 9.29 11.24 -32.11
CA ALA A 13 7.95 11.40 -32.68
C ALA A 13 6.84 10.81 -31.78
N SER A 14 7.16 9.84 -30.92
CA SER A 14 6.25 9.31 -29.90
C SER A 14 6.65 9.76 -28.49
N PHE A 15 7.04 11.03 -28.34
CA PHE A 15 7.53 11.62 -27.08
C PHE A 15 6.55 11.49 -25.91
N VAL A 16 5.26 11.35 -26.19
CA VAL A 16 4.20 11.19 -25.18
C VAL A 16 4.48 10.01 -24.24
N PHE A 17 5.01 8.89 -24.75
CA PHE A 17 5.29 7.71 -23.91
C PHE A 17 6.44 7.97 -22.90
N PRO A 18 7.65 8.42 -23.31
CA PRO A 18 8.68 8.83 -22.36
C PRO A 18 8.23 9.94 -21.42
N LEU A 19 7.44 10.90 -21.92
CA LEU A 19 6.95 12.00 -21.10
C LEU A 19 6.05 11.51 -19.96
N ILE A 20 5.11 10.61 -20.24
CA ILE A 20 4.22 10.09 -19.20
C ILE A 20 4.96 9.11 -18.30
N TYR A 21 5.61 8.10 -18.87
CA TYR A 21 6.11 6.96 -18.10
C TYR A 21 7.50 7.17 -17.48
N VAL A 22 8.39 7.91 -18.14
CA VAL A 22 9.74 8.15 -17.61
C VAL A 22 9.79 9.48 -16.87
N VAL A 23 9.18 10.53 -17.41
CA VAL A 23 9.21 11.85 -16.76
C VAL A 23 8.13 11.97 -15.70
N GLY A 24 6.86 11.78 -16.05
CA GLY A 24 5.72 11.97 -15.15
C GLY A 24 5.75 11.04 -13.94
N LEU A 25 5.90 9.73 -14.17
CA LEU A 25 5.93 8.76 -13.07
C LEU A 25 7.17 8.91 -12.16
N SER A 26 8.35 9.25 -12.69
CA SER A 26 9.51 9.52 -11.82
C SER A 26 9.32 10.78 -10.98
N PHE A 27 8.56 11.76 -11.46
CA PHE A 27 8.22 12.93 -10.65
C PHE A 27 7.27 12.58 -9.50
N MET A 28 6.37 11.61 -9.73
CA MET A 28 5.52 11.08 -8.65
C MET A 28 6.37 10.47 -7.52
N SER A 29 7.45 9.76 -7.84
CA SER A 29 8.38 9.23 -6.83
C SER A 29 9.04 10.33 -6.00
N VAL A 30 9.32 11.50 -6.60
CA VAL A 30 9.84 12.67 -5.86
C VAL A 30 8.78 13.18 -4.88
N VAL A 31 7.54 13.36 -5.34
CA VAL A 31 6.43 13.83 -4.48
C VAL A 31 6.19 12.86 -3.31
N LEU A 32 6.21 11.55 -3.58
CA LEU A 32 6.06 10.53 -2.54
C LEU A 32 7.19 10.57 -1.52
N ALA A 33 8.44 10.74 -1.98
CA ALA A 33 9.59 10.85 -1.08
C ALA A 33 9.52 12.08 -0.16
N PHE A 34 9.02 13.21 -0.66
CA PHE A 34 8.76 14.38 0.19
C PHE A 34 7.57 14.18 1.13
N SER A 35 6.56 13.40 0.74
CA SER A 35 5.38 13.13 1.56
C SER A 35 5.62 12.08 2.64
N ALA A 36 6.65 11.24 2.47
CA ALA A 36 7.07 10.23 3.45
C ALA A 36 7.74 10.84 4.69
N VAL A 37 8.03 12.15 4.66
CA VAL A 37 8.54 12.91 5.80
C VAL A 37 7.33 13.60 6.46
N PRO A 38 7.02 13.30 7.72
CA PRO A 38 6.03 14.08 8.47
C PRO A 38 6.47 15.55 8.49
N LEU A 39 5.59 16.45 8.05
CA LEU A 39 5.83 17.90 8.10
C LEU A 39 5.77 18.46 9.54
N ASP A 40 5.34 17.65 10.50
CA ASP A 40 5.21 18.02 11.90
C ASP A 40 6.33 17.35 12.72
N ASP A 41 7.08 18.18 13.45
CA ASP A 41 8.09 17.86 14.47
C ASP A 41 7.48 17.16 15.72
N ARG A 42 6.31 16.54 15.58
CA ARG A 42 5.61 15.82 16.65
C ARG A 42 6.06 14.36 16.67
N GLN A 43 7.32 14.18 17.06
CA GLN A 43 7.73 12.94 17.72
C GLN A 43 7.00 12.87 19.08
N SER A 44 5.78 12.35 19.08
CA SER A 44 5.28 11.67 20.28
C SER A 44 5.81 10.24 20.21
N ASP A 45 6.89 9.99 20.97
CA ASP A 45 7.50 8.68 21.20
C ASP A 45 6.54 7.68 21.89
N ASP A 46 5.32 8.13 22.22
CA ASP A 46 4.27 7.36 22.86
C ASP A 46 3.23 6.88 21.84
N PHE A 47 2.81 5.63 22.00
CA PHE A 47 1.63 5.08 21.35
C PHE A 47 0.40 5.88 21.79
N GLU A 48 -0.15 6.70 20.89
CA GLU A 48 -1.45 7.33 21.08
C GLU A 48 -2.50 6.43 20.43
N ARG A 49 -3.41 5.87 21.25
CA ARG A 49 -4.50 5.03 20.76
C ARG A 49 -5.37 5.88 19.83
N ALA A 50 -5.71 5.34 18.66
CA ALA A 50 -6.67 6.00 17.79
C ALA A 50 -8.01 6.12 18.55
N GLU A 51 -8.42 7.34 18.84
CA GLU A 51 -9.76 7.62 19.36
C GLU A 51 -10.79 7.18 18.31
N TYR A 52 -11.88 6.56 18.78
CA TYR A 52 -12.99 6.16 17.93
C TYR A 52 -14.28 6.78 18.43
N ALA A 53 -15.15 7.15 17.50
CA ALA A 53 -16.46 7.68 17.83
C ALA A 53 -17.48 6.54 17.83
N TYR A 54 -18.12 6.27 18.96
CA TYR A 54 -19.05 5.14 19.09
C TYR A 54 -20.44 5.58 19.57
N SER A 55 -21.46 4.81 19.22
CA SER A 55 -22.83 5.00 19.70
C SER A 55 -23.39 3.66 20.17
N ILE A 56 -24.07 3.64 21.31
CA ILE A 56 -24.74 2.45 21.84
C ILE A 56 -26.23 2.74 21.94
N ILE A 57 -27.03 1.93 21.25
CA ILE A 57 -28.48 1.89 21.38
C ILE A 57 -28.80 0.73 22.31
N ASP A 58 -28.94 1.05 23.59
CA ASP A 58 -29.27 0.07 24.62
C ASP A 58 -30.79 -0.03 24.79
N ARG A 59 -31.36 -1.17 24.36
CA ARG A 59 -32.79 -1.49 24.57
C ARG A 59 -33.00 -2.37 25.80
N ASP A 60 -31.95 -2.95 26.36
CA ASP A 60 -32.02 -3.89 27.50
C ASP A 60 -31.97 -3.15 28.84
N ASN A 61 -31.21 -2.04 28.90
CA ASN A 61 -30.99 -1.22 30.09
C ASN A 61 -30.60 -2.05 31.32
N SER A 62 -29.64 -2.93 31.11
CA SER A 62 -29.18 -3.97 32.03
C SER A 62 -27.77 -3.71 32.54
N THR A 63 -27.35 -4.41 33.58
CA THR A 63 -26.04 -4.18 34.22
C THR A 63 -24.90 -4.46 33.24
N ILE A 64 -25.05 -5.50 32.41
CA ILE A 64 -24.07 -5.86 31.37
C ILE A 64 -24.00 -4.80 30.26
N SER A 65 -25.14 -4.23 29.85
CA SER A 65 -25.15 -3.18 28.83
C SER A 65 -24.45 -1.90 29.29
N HIS A 66 -24.64 -1.50 30.55
CA HIS A 66 -23.94 -0.36 31.15
C HIS A 66 -22.44 -0.61 31.30
N SER A 67 -22.05 -1.83 31.69
CA SER A 67 -20.62 -2.16 31.83
C SER A 67 -19.89 -2.22 30.48
N LEU A 68 -20.58 -2.64 29.42
CA LEU A 68 -20.04 -2.59 28.06
C LEU A 68 -19.86 -1.14 27.58
N ALA A 69 -20.80 -0.25 27.91
CA ALA A 69 -20.68 1.18 27.62
C ALA A 69 -19.50 1.82 28.35
N GLU A 70 -19.24 1.42 29.60
CA GLU A 70 -18.09 1.86 30.39
C GLU A 70 -16.76 1.34 29.82
N ALA A 71 -16.70 0.09 29.35
CA ALA A 71 -15.52 -0.46 28.71
C ALA A 71 -15.13 0.28 27.42
N LEU A 72 -16.13 0.74 26.64
CA LEU A 72 -15.91 1.52 25.42
C LEU A 72 -15.55 2.99 25.71
N ALA A 73 -16.02 3.55 26.82
CA ALA A 73 -15.74 4.93 27.21
C ALA A 73 -14.26 5.19 27.50
N GLU A 74 -13.48 4.15 27.84
CA GLU A 74 -12.04 4.27 28.10
C GLU A 74 -11.23 4.52 26.82
N GLY A 75 -11.77 4.19 25.64
CA GLY A 75 -11.05 4.26 24.36
C GLY A 75 -11.60 5.20 23.29
N GLY A 76 -12.78 5.81 23.51
CA GLY A 76 -13.45 6.59 22.48
C GLY A 76 -14.47 7.61 23.00
N GLU A 77 -14.99 8.43 22.07
CA GLU A 77 -16.02 9.43 22.36
C GLU A 77 -17.42 8.85 22.10
N ALA A 78 -18.29 8.92 23.10
CA ALA A 78 -19.67 8.50 22.98
C ALA A 78 -20.52 9.58 22.29
N ILE A 79 -21.18 9.20 21.19
CA ILE A 79 -22.08 10.08 20.43
C ILE A 79 -23.50 9.53 20.53
N GLU A 80 -24.42 10.37 20.97
CA GLU A 80 -25.83 10.01 21.04
C GLU A 80 -26.45 9.98 19.64
N VAL A 81 -26.96 8.82 19.24
CA VAL A 81 -27.78 8.64 18.04
C VAL A 81 -29.16 8.17 18.45
N ALA A 82 -30.20 8.81 17.91
CA ALA A 82 -31.58 8.39 18.17
C ALA A 82 -31.85 6.98 17.61
N ASP A 83 -32.65 6.18 18.32
CA ASP A 83 -33.11 4.85 17.88
C ASP A 83 -34.19 4.97 16.79
N ASP A 84 -33.80 5.55 15.66
CA ASP A 84 -34.58 5.62 14.43
C ASP A 84 -33.70 5.21 13.25
N ARG A 85 -34.29 4.45 12.32
CA ARG A 85 -33.57 3.95 11.15
C ARG A 85 -32.91 5.05 10.33
N VAL A 86 -33.55 6.22 10.20
CA VAL A 86 -33.00 7.33 9.42
C VAL A 86 -31.85 7.98 10.18
N ALA A 87 -31.97 8.16 11.50
CA ALA A 87 -30.91 8.72 12.33
C ALA A 87 -29.65 7.83 12.34
N ILE A 88 -29.82 6.52 12.49
CA ILE A 88 -28.72 5.53 12.43
C ILE A 88 -28.01 5.60 11.08
N GLN A 89 -28.77 5.55 9.98
CA GLN A 89 -28.19 5.60 8.63
C GLN A 89 -27.49 6.92 8.35
N ASP A 90 -28.05 8.03 8.80
CA ASP A 90 -27.49 9.37 8.60
C ASP A 90 -26.17 9.56 9.39
N ALA A 91 -26.14 9.12 10.65
CA ALA A 91 -24.94 9.19 11.49
C ALA A 91 -23.77 8.39 10.89
N ILE A 92 -24.03 7.18 10.41
CA ILE A 92 -22.99 6.31 9.84
C ILE A 92 -22.59 6.79 8.44
N ALA A 93 -23.55 7.19 7.59
CA ALA A 93 -23.27 7.66 6.23
C ALA A 93 -22.47 8.97 6.20
N LYS A 94 -22.67 9.84 7.20
CA LYS A 94 -21.91 11.09 7.34
C LYS A 94 -20.60 10.90 8.11
N GLY A 95 -20.25 9.69 8.53
CA GLY A 95 -19.06 9.41 9.33
C GLY A 95 -19.05 10.12 10.68
N HIS A 96 -20.22 10.38 11.26
CA HIS A 96 -20.32 10.95 12.62
C HIS A 96 -20.05 9.88 13.67
N VAL A 97 -20.29 8.61 13.36
CA VAL A 97 -20.04 7.46 14.24
C VAL A 97 -19.30 6.40 13.46
N ASP A 98 -18.21 5.87 14.02
CA ASP A 98 -17.41 4.79 13.43
C ASP A 98 -17.98 3.41 13.73
N TYR A 99 -18.58 3.27 14.92
CA TYR A 99 -19.16 2.02 15.41
C TYR A 99 -20.50 2.29 16.12
N LEU A 100 -21.57 1.68 15.64
CA LEU A 100 -22.87 1.73 16.29
C LEU A 100 -23.29 0.32 16.75
N LEU A 101 -23.50 0.16 18.04
CA LEU A 101 -23.92 -1.09 18.67
C LEU A 101 -25.39 -1.03 19.08
N ILE A 102 -26.16 -2.05 18.75
CA ILE A 102 -27.55 -2.21 19.19
C ILE A 102 -27.64 -3.43 20.10
N ILE A 103 -27.97 -3.20 21.37
CA ILE A 103 -28.17 -4.25 22.37
C ILE A 103 -29.67 -4.59 22.41
N PRO A 104 -30.08 -5.82 22.05
CA PRO A 104 -31.49 -6.19 21.99
C PRO A 104 -32.12 -6.36 23.38
N GLU A 105 -33.44 -6.20 23.48
CA GLU A 105 -34.18 -6.47 24.72
C GLU A 105 -34.03 -7.93 25.20
N GLY A 106 -33.77 -8.11 26.49
CA GLY A 106 -33.55 -9.40 27.13
C GLY A 106 -32.16 -9.97 26.89
N TYR A 107 -31.16 -9.12 26.60
CA TYR A 107 -29.78 -9.53 26.35
C TYR A 107 -29.18 -10.16 27.60
N GLU A 108 -29.24 -9.48 28.76
CA GLU A 108 -28.66 -9.97 30.02
C GLU A 108 -29.21 -11.34 30.43
N GLU A 109 -30.54 -11.53 30.34
CA GLU A 109 -31.17 -12.81 30.69
C GLU A 109 -30.71 -13.96 29.78
N ARG A 110 -30.59 -13.71 28.47
CA ARG A 110 -30.14 -14.71 27.49
C ARG A 110 -28.65 -14.98 27.62
N PHE A 111 -27.87 -13.95 27.92
CA PHE A 111 -26.43 -14.05 28.15
C PHE A 111 -26.12 -14.92 29.38
N LEU A 112 -26.84 -14.73 30.48
CA LEU A 112 -26.71 -15.54 31.70
C LEU A 112 -27.22 -16.97 31.53
N ALA A 113 -28.19 -17.19 30.63
CA ALA A 113 -28.72 -18.51 30.32
C ALA A 113 -27.81 -19.34 29.40
N ALA A 114 -26.91 -18.68 28.66
CA ALA A 114 -25.98 -19.32 27.72
C ALA A 114 -24.98 -20.21 28.48
N LYS A 115 -24.89 -21.49 28.09
CA LYS A 115 -23.94 -22.43 28.70
C LYS A 115 -22.65 -22.60 27.90
N ASN A 116 -22.69 -22.20 26.64
CA ASN A 116 -21.59 -22.27 25.70
C ASN A 116 -21.47 -20.94 24.95
N ALA A 117 -20.28 -20.66 24.40
CA ALA A 117 -20.04 -19.47 23.59
C ALA A 117 -20.98 -19.36 22.38
N ASP A 118 -21.40 -20.48 21.80
CA ASP A 118 -22.33 -20.52 20.65
C ASP A 118 -23.78 -20.13 21.02
N GLU A 119 -24.12 -20.05 22.31
CA GLU A 119 -25.46 -19.71 22.81
C GLU A 119 -25.55 -18.23 23.26
N VAL A 120 -24.44 -17.49 23.21
CA VAL A 120 -24.40 -16.08 23.57
C VAL A 120 -25.22 -15.29 22.53
N PRO A 121 -26.17 -14.44 22.96
CA PRO A 121 -26.97 -13.63 22.03
C PRO A 121 -26.08 -12.69 21.20
N GLU A 122 -26.31 -12.66 19.88
CA GLU A 122 -25.61 -11.73 18.99
C GLU A 122 -26.09 -10.29 19.23
N MET A 123 -25.12 -9.36 19.30
CA MET A 123 -25.38 -7.93 19.26
C MET A 123 -25.35 -7.46 17.81
N GLU A 124 -26.19 -6.50 17.44
CA GLU A 124 -26.20 -5.95 16.07
C GLU A 124 -25.22 -4.77 16.00
N ALA A 125 -24.15 -4.94 15.23
CA ALA A 125 -23.14 -3.91 15.00
C ALA A 125 -23.25 -3.33 13.58
N ILE A 126 -23.13 -2.02 13.47
CA ILE A 126 -23.13 -1.30 12.19
C ILE A 126 -21.87 -0.43 12.10
N PHE A 127 -21.11 -0.64 11.03
CA PHE A 127 -19.80 -0.04 10.80
C PHE A 127 -19.85 1.13 9.80
N SER A 128 -19.01 2.14 10.01
CA SER A 128 -18.70 3.11 8.96
C SER A 128 -17.86 2.48 7.85
N TYR A 129 -18.08 2.89 6.60
CA TYR A 129 -17.34 2.37 5.43
C TYR A 129 -15.96 3.02 5.25
N SER A 130 -15.66 4.07 6.02
CA SER A 130 -14.50 4.93 5.83
C SER A 130 -13.29 4.54 6.68
N SER A 131 -13.48 3.76 7.74
CA SER A 131 -12.43 3.48 8.72
C SER A 131 -12.42 2.02 9.16
N LEU A 132 -11.21 1.49 9.43
CA LEU A 132 -11.02 0.20 10.10
C LEU A 132 -11.32 0.30 11.61
N SER A 133 -11.53 1.50 12.16
CA SER A 133 -11.86 1.71 13.58
C SER A 133 -13.11 0.96 13.99
N GLY A 134 -14.15 0.92 13.14
CA GLY A 134 -15.37 0.16 13.45
C GLY A 134 -15.13 -1.33 13.71
N ALA A 135 -14.31 -1.99 12.87
CA ALA A 135 -13.96 -3.39 13.05
C ALA A 135 -13.09 -3.63 14.30
N TYR A 136 -12.22 -2.66 14.64
CA TYR A 136 -11.45 -2.71 15.88
C TYR A 136 -12.35 -2.63 17.11
N VAL A 137 -13.32 -1.72 17.12
CA VAL A 137 -14.27 -1.58 18.24
C VAL A 137 -15.14 -2.83 18.39
N ASP A 138 -15.52 -3.47 17.28
CA ASP A 138 -16.23 -4.77 17.32
C ASP A 138 -15.42 -5.85 18.02
N GLU A 139 -14.12 -5.93 17.71
CA GLU A 139 -13.24 -6.90 18.36
C GLU A 139 -13.13 -6.61 19.86
N VAL A 140 -13.05 -5.34 20.27
CA VAL A 140 -13.07 -4.94 21.69
C VAL A 140 -14.37 -5.35 22.38
N VAL A 141 -15.52 -5.15 21.74
CA VAL A 141 -16.83 -5.57 22.25
C VAL A 141 -16.92 -7.09 22.39
N ASN A 142 -16.48 -7.83 21.38
CA ASN A 142 -16.47 -9.30 21.38
C ASN A 142 -15.49 -9.86 22.42
N GLU A 143 -14.32 -9.25 22.57
CA GLU A 143 -13.33 -9.59 23.61
C GLU A 143 -13.94 -9.39 25.00
N TYR A 144 -14.58 -8.24 25.24
CA TYR A 144 -15.24 -7.96 26.51
C TYR A 144 -16.38 -8.96 26.80
N ALA A 145 -17.26 -9.23 25.83
CA ALA A 145 -18.33 -10.20 25.98
C ALA A 145 -17.80 -11.62 26.26
N SER A 146 -16.72 -12.02 25.60
CA SER A 146 -16.04 -13.30 25.84
C SER A 146 -15.41 -13.37 27.23
N LEU A 147 -14.73 -12.31 27.68
CA LEU A 147 -14.19 -12.19 29.04
C LEU A 147 -15.31 -12.30 30.08
N LEU A 148 -16.42 -11.60 29.89
CA LEU A 148 -17.56 -11.62 30.80
C LEU A 148 -18.21 -13.01 30.85
N HIS A 149 -18.35 -13.69 29.70
CA HIS A 149 -18.86 -15.05 29.63
C HIS A 149 -17.94 -16.06 30.32
N THR A 150 -16.62 -15.97 30.09
CA THR A 150 -15.65 -16.86 30.74
C THR A 150 -15.60 -16.67 32.26
N LEU A 151 -15.70 -15.43 32.75
CA LEU A 151 -15.80 -15.15 34.18
C LEU A 151 -17.11 -15.71 34.77
N ALA A 152 -18.23 -15.55 34.06
CA ALA A 152 -19.53 -16.08 34.48
C ALA A 152 -19.50 -17.61 34.66
N LEU A 153 -18.86 -18.32 33.72
CA LEU A 153 -18.67 -19.77 33.80
C LEU A 153 -17.70 -20.20 34.90
N SER A 154 -16.67 -19.39 35.19
CA SER A 154 -15.63 -19.71 36.18
C SER A 154 -16.10 -19.51 37.62
N GLU A 155 -16.79 -18.40 37.92
CA GLU A 155 -17.17 -18.05 39.29
C GLU A 155 -18.50 -18.66 39.74
N GLY A 156 -19.33 -19.10 38.78
CA GLY A 156 -20.64 -19.70 39.07
C GLY A 156 -21.57 -18.78 39.89
N THR A 157 -21.37 -17.47 39.79
CA THR A 157 -21.91 -16.48 40.72
C THR A 157 -23.23 -15.88 40.22
N SER A 158 -24.10 -15.51 41.17
CA SER A 158 -25.45 -14.93 40.94
C SER A 158 -25.45 -13.40 40.96
N ASP A 159 -24.28 -12.78 41.17
CA ASP A 159 -24.08 -11.33 41.27
C ASP A 159 -23.45 -10.78 39.99
N VAL A 160 -24.30 -10.25 39.12
CA VAL A 160 -23.92 -9.65 37.84
C VAL A 160 -23.08 -8.39 38.06
N GLY A 161 -23.28 -7.66 39.16
CA GLY A 161 -22.54 -6.44 39.47
C GLY A 161 -21.06 -6.71 39.73
N ALA A 162 -20.76 -7.68 40.59
CA ALA A 162 -19.37 -8.10 40.86
C ALA A 162 -18.67 -8.62 39.58
N LEU A 163 -19.39 -9.41 38.79
CA LEU A 163 -18.89 -9.96 37.52
C LEU A 163 -18.48 -8.87 36.53
N THR A 164 -19.34 -7.87 36.33
CA THR A 164 -19.04 -6.75 35.43
C THR A 164 -17.86 -5.90 35.91
N GLN A 165 -17.71 -5.73 37.23
CA GLN A 165 -16.60 -5.00 37.83
C GLN A 165 -15.27 -5.74 37.62
N ASP A 166 -15.25 -7.05 37.80
CA ASP A 166 -14.05 -7.86 37.53
C ASP A 166 -13.71 -7.86 36.03
N ALA A 167 -14.71 -7.97 35.15
CA ALA A 167 -14.51 -7.87 33.71
C ALA A 167 -13.89 -6.53 33.30
N LEU A 168 -14.36 -5.41 33.85
CA LEU A 168 -13.77 -4.07 33.64
C LEU A 168 -12.32 -4.00 34.18
N ALA A 169 -12.04 -4.59 35.34
CA ALA A 169 -10.70 -4.64 35.91
C ALA A 169 -9.72 -5.51 35.09
N PHE A 170 -10.21 -6.51 34.37
CA PHE A 170 -9.41 -7.29 33.43
C PHE A 170 -9.24 -6.60 32.08
N ALA A 171 -10.30 -6.00 31.54
CA ALA A 171 -10.26 -5.26 30.26
C ALA A 171 -9.32 -4.05 30.32
N SER A 172 -9.19 -3.39 31.48
CA SER A 172 -8.25 -2.29 31.70
C SER A 172 -6.78 -2.73 31.81
N LYS A 173 -6.48 -4.04 31.88
CA LYS A 173 -5.08 -4.52 31.89
C LYS A 173 -4.51 -4.45 30.49
N GLN A 174 -3.76 -3.38 30.23
CA GLN A 174 -3.14 -3.14 28.95
C GLN A 174 -1.82 -3.91 28.78
N ALA A 175 -1.64 -4.54 27.61
CA ALA A 175 -0.34 -5.02 27.18
C ALA A 175 0.53 -3.82 26.79
N GLN A 176 1.75 -3.74 27.31
CA GLN A 176 2.71 -2.73 26.86
C GLN A 176 3.15 -3.06 25.43
N GLY A 177 2.50 -2.41 24.46
CA GLY A 177 2.94 -2.40 23.08
C GLY A 177 4.17 -1.51 22.95
N ARG A 178 5.25 -2.04 22.38
CA ARG A 178 6.33 -1.19 21.88
C ARG A 178 5.97 -0.82 20.45
N VAL A 179 5.81 0.47 20.19
CA VAL A 179 5.75 0.95 18.80
C VAL A 179 7.11 0.63 18.19
N LEU A 180 7.11 -0.29 17.23
CA LEU A 180 8.26 -0.43 16.36
C LEU A 180 8.13 0.71 15.37
N GLU A 181 9.00 1.71 15.50
CA GLU A 181 9.19 2.69 14.43
C GLU A 181 9.42 1.90 13.14
N GLY A 182 8.47 1.97 12.21
CA GLY A 182 8.78 1.65 10.81
C GLY A 182 9.94 2.55 10.38
N GLU A 183 10.79 2.11 9.46
CA GLU A 183 11.91 2.90 8.93
C GLU A 183 11.40 4.26 8.39
N GLN A 184 11.22 5.25 9.27
CA GLN A 184 10.85 6.61 8.91
C GLN A 184 12.09 7.27 8.35
N SER A 185 11.90 8.06 7.29
CA SER A 185 13.00 8.71 6.57
C SER A 185 13.47 9.96 7.34
N ASP A 186 14.06 9.75 8.51
CA ASP A 186 14.55 10.81 9.39
C ASP A 186 15.81 11.49 8.83
N THR A 187 16.55 10.80 7.97
CA THR A 187 17.76 11.36 7.36
C THR A 187 17.55 11.75 5.89
N PRO A 188 18.27 12.78 5.39
CA PRO A 188 18.29 13.10 3.96
C PRO A 188 18.77 11.95 3.06
N LEU A 189 19.55 11.01 3.61
CA LEU A 189 19.96 9.79 2.93
C LEU A 189 18.79 8.82 2.75
N ASP A 190 17.96 8.64 3.78
CA ASP A 190 16.80 7.75 3.74
C ASP A 190 15.75 8.25 2.74
N GLN A 191 15.55 9.57 2.65
CA GLN A 191 14.69 10.16 1.62
C GLN A 191 15.19 9.88 0.20
N LEU A 192 16.52 9.96 -0.01
CA LEU A 192 17.13 9.60 -1.29
C LEU A 192 16.93 8.11 -1.59
N ILE A 193 17.14 7.23 -0.61
CA ILE A 193 16.96 5.79 -0.76
C ILE A 193 15.49 5.49 -1.08
N PHE A 194 14.54 6.08 -0.35
CA PHE A 194 13.12 5.96 -0.59
C PHE A 194 12.76 6.38 -2.01
N TYR A 195 13.21 7.56 -2.45
CA TYR A 195 13.01 8.05 -3.81
C TYR A 195 13.53 7.06 -4.87
N LEU A 196 14.74 6.54 -4.70
CA LEU A 196 15.36 5.62 -5.65
C LEU A 196 14.65 4.27 -5.70
N THR A 197 14.24 3.76 -4.54
CA THR A 197 13.46 2.52 -4.41
C THR A 197 12.10 2.66 -5.08
N TRP A 198 11.36 3.75 -4.80
CA TRP A 198 10.09 4.04 -5.47
C TRP A 198 10.23 4.33 -6.96
N SER A 199 11.41 4.77 -7.41
CA SER A 199 11.71 5.00 -8.82
C SER A 199 11.91 3.71 -9.62
N MET A 200 12.01 2.54 -8.97
CA MET A 200 12.10 1.25 -9.68
C MET A 200 10.86 0.96 -10.53
N TYR A 201 9.66 1.31 -10.04
CA TYR A 201 8.41 1.12 -10.80
C TYR A 201 8.34 1.96 -12.09
N PRO A 202 8.52 3.31 -12.04
CA PRO A 202 8.60 4.14 -13.24
C PRO A 202 9.68 3.67 -14.21
N LEU A 203 10.83 3.26 -13.69
CA LEU A 203 11.95 2.81 -14.51
C LEU A 203 11.63 1.50 -15.23
N PHE A 204 11.01 0.54 -14.53
CA PHE A 204 10.57 -0.72 -15.14
C PHE A 204 9.50 -0.49 -16.22
N THR A 205 8.44 0.21 -15.86
CA THR A 205 7.30 0.45 -16.75
C THR A 205 7.72 1.30 -17.93
N GLY A 206 8.42 2.40 -17.70
CA GLY A 206 8.86 3.34 -18.72
C GLY A 206 9.77 2.71 -19.76
N ILE A 207 10.77 1.92 -19.33
CA ILE A 207 11.67 1.23 -20.26
C ILE A 207 10.91 0.18 -21.08
N THR A 208 10.09 -0.65 -20.42
CA THR A 208 9.33 -1.73 -21.08
C THR A 208 8.39 -1.15 -22.14
N VAL A 209 7.62 -0.11 -21.79
CA VAL A 209 6.66 0.52 -22.71
C VAL A 209 7.37 1.25 -23.83
N CYS A 210 8.42 2.04 -23.54
CA CYS A 210 9.13 2.78 -24.58
C CYS A 210 9.79 1.86 -25.61
N ILE A 211 10.43 0.78 -25.17
CA ILE A 211 11.05 -0.19 -26.06
C ILE A 211 9.98 -0.98 -26.83
N GLY A 212 8.91 -1.41 -26.15
CA GLY A 212 7.80 -2.11 -26.80
C GLY A 212 7.16 -1.28 -27.92
N VAL A 213 6.87 0.00 -27.66
CA VAL A 213 6.32 0.93 -28.65
C VAL A 213 7.31 1.19 -29.80
N LEU A 214 8.60 1.38 -29.49
CA LEU A 214 9.64 1.57 -30.50
C LEU A 214 9.67 0.38 -31.47
N LEU A 215 9.77 -0.83 -30.92
CA LEU A 215 9.90 -2.04 -31.72
C LEU A 215 8.60 -2.40 -32.45
N TYR A 216 7.44 -2.14 -31.86
CA TYR A 216 6.16 -2.25 -32.56
C TYR A 216 6.12 -1.36 -33.81
N ARG A 217 6.57 -0.10 -33.69
CA ARG A 217 6.61 0.84 -34.84
C ARG A 217 7.64 0.41 -35.89
N MET A 218 8.78 -0.13 -35.47
CA MET A 218 9.81 -0.65 -36.39
C MET A 218 9.40 -1.99 -37.03
N GLY A 219 8.57 -2.77 -36.35
CA GLY A 219 8.07 -4.07 -36.77
C GLY A 219 6.89 -4.02 -37.73
N ARG A 220 6.34 -2.83 -38.02
CA ARG A 220 5.29 -2.64 -39.04
C ARG A 220 5.69 -3.31 -40.35
N SER A 221 4.74 -4.02 -40.96
CA SER A 221 4.96 -4.82 -42.17
C SER A 221 5.71 -4.06 -43.27
N ASP A 222 5.33 -2.80 -43.52
CA ASP A 222 5.93 -1.97 -44.56
C ASP A 222 7.38 -1.60 -44.25
N VAL A 223 7.67 -1.28 -42.97
CA VAL A 223 9.02 -0.94 -42.51
C VAL A 223 9.91 -2.19 -42.52
N ARG A 224 9.38 -3.33 -42.06
CA ARG A 224 10.08 -4.62 -42.04
C ARG A 224 10.40 -5.10 -43.45
N LYS A 225 9.44 -5.06 -44.38
CA LYS A 225 9.65 -5.42 -45.80
C LYS A 225 10.75 -4.55 -46.44
N ARG A 226 10.72 -3.24 -46.20
CA ARG A 226 11.75 -2.30 -46.69
C ARG A 226 13.13 -2.56 -46.09
N ASN A 227 13.20 -2.88 -44.80
CA ASN A 227 14.47 -3.20 -44.14
C ASN A 227 15.06 -4.52 -44.66
N LEU A 228 14.22 -5.52 -44.97
CA LEU A 228 14.65 -6.80 -45.56
C LEU A 228 15.14 -6.67 -47.00
N SER A 229 14.62 -5.70 -47.76
CA SER A 229 15.10 -5.40 -49.12
C SER A 229 16.32 -4.47 -49.15
N SER A 230 16.80 -4.01 -47.99
CA SER A 230 17.98 -3.14 -47.89
C SER A 230 19.27 -3.95 -47.91
N PRO A 231 20.42 -3.38 -48.33
CA PRO A 231 21.71 -4.08 -48.31
C PRO A 231 22.29 -4.28 -46.89
N LEU A 232 21.50 -4.02 -45.83
CA LEU A 232 21.93 -4.19 -44.45
C LEU A 232 21.83 -5.66 -44.04
N THR A 233 22.89 -6.18 -43.43
CA THR A 233 22.87 -7.51 -42.85
C THR A 233 21.94 -7.55 -41.62
N LEU A 234 21.24 -8.66 -41.43
CA LEU A 234 20.38 -8.90 -40.26
C LEU A 234 21.14 -8.70 -38.94
N ARG A 235 22.42 -9.08 -38.89
CA ARG A 235 23.29 -8.85 -37.73
C ARG A 235 23.46 -7.36 -37.43
N SER A 236 23.76 -6.54 -38.44
CA SER A 236 23.92 -5.09 -38.26
C SER A 236 22.62 -4.39 -37.87
N LEU A 237 21.48 -4.88 -38.37
CA LEU A 237 20.17 -4.37 -37.99
C LEU A 237 19.86 -4.66 -36.52
N ASN A 238 20.02 -5.91 -36.10
CA ASN A 238 19.74 -6.33 -34.72
C ASN A 238 20.69 -5.69 -33.71
N THR A 239 21.99 -5.54 -34.01
CA THR A 239 22.92 -4.84 -33.10
C THR A 239 22.55 -3.38 -32.93
N GLN A 240 22.15 -2.68 -34.00
CA GLN A 240 21.67 -1.30 -33.92
C GLN A 240 20.35 -1.17 -33.15
N LEU A 241 19.47 -2.17 -33.22
CA LEU A 241 18.25 -2.21 -32.39
C LEU A 241 18.58 -2.39 -30.91
N VAL A 242 19.49 -3.31 -30.57
CA VAL A 242 19.95 -3.50 -29.20
C VAL A 242 20.57 -2.22 -28.65
N PHE A 243 21.44 -1.55 -29.41
CA PHE A 243 21.98 -0.24 -28.99
C PHE A 243 20.89 0.82 -28.79
N SER A 244 19.81 0.78 -29.57
CA SER A 244 18.68 1.70 -29.40
C SER A 244 17.93 1.43 -28.10
N CYS A 245 17.72 0.16 -27.75
CA CYS A 245 17.08 -0.26 -26.50
C CYS A 245 17.94 0.12 -25.29
N LEU A 246 19.24 -0.15 -25.36
CA LEU A 246 20.20 0.23 -24.32
C LEU A 246 20.27 1.75 -24.13
N ALA A 247 20.20 2.52 -25.21
CA ALA A 247 20.16 3.99 -25.11
C ALA A 247 18.90 4.50 -24.39
N ILE A 248 17.74 3.87 -24.61
CA ILE A 248 16.50 4.21 -23.89
C ILE A 248 16.62 3.88 -22.41
N ALA A 249 17.15 2.69 -22.08
CA ALA A 249 17.37 2.27 -20.69
C ALA A 249 18.35 3.22 -19.98
N LEU A 250 19.48 3.53 -20.61
CA LEU A 250 20.49 4.44 -20.06
C LEU A 250 19.92 5.86 -19.86
N ALA A 251 19.15 6.37 -20.83
CA ALA A 251 18.51 7.68 -20.70
C ALA A 251 17.50 7.72 -19.54
N SER A 252 16.76 6.63 -19.32
CA SER A 252 15.80 6.52 -18.23
C SER A 252 16.50 6.46 -16.86
N VAL A 253 17.57 5.67 -16.74
CA VAL A 253 18.41 5.63 -15.53
C VAL A 253 19.03 6.99 -15.26
N ALA A 254 19.63 7.63 -16.27
CA ALA A 254 20.24 8.95 -16.13
C ALA A 254 19.20 10.00 -15.69
N TRP A 255 17.98 9.94 -16.21
CA TRP A 255 16.89 10.83 -15.81
C TRP A 255 16.56 10.69 -14.32
N VAL A 256 16.38 9.47 -13.82
CA VAL A 256 16.10 9.20 -12.41
C VAL A 256 17.24 9.66 -11.50
N LEU A 257 18.49 9.44 -11.91
CA LEU A 257 19.65 9.90 -11.15
C LEU A 257 19.76 11.44 -11.13
N VAL A 258 19.46 12.12 -12.24
CA VAL A 258 19.44 13.59 -12.31
C VAL A 258 18.38 14.16 -11.39
N LEU A 259 17.18 13.59 -11.36
CA LEU A 259 16.13 13.98 -10.41
C LEU A 259 16.58 13.75 -8.97
N GLY A 260 17.23 12.62 -8.67
CA GLY A 260 17.80 12.35 -7.34
C GLY A 260 18.80 13.42 -6.91
N MET A 261 19.74 13.79 -7.79
CA MET A 261 20.72 14.84 -7.52
C MET A 261 20.12 16.24 -7.41
N LEU A 262 19.01 16.51 -8.12
CA LEU A 262 18.35 17.82 -8.11
C LEU A 262 17.51 18.03 -6.86
N PHE A 263 16.75 17.01 -6.44
CA PHE A 263 15.78 17.12 -5.34
C PHE A 263 16.33 16.65 -3.99
N PHE A 264 17.35 15.78 -3.97
CA PHE A 264 17.94 15.24 -2.74
C PHE A 264 19.47 15.46 -2.69
N PRO A 265 19.96 16.71 -2.83
CA PRO A 265 21.40 17.00 -2.90
C PRO A 265 22.14 16.62 -1.60
N GLU A 266 21.49 16.73 -0.44
CA GLU A 266 22.09 16.39 0.85
C GLU A 266 22.29 14.88 1.01
N GLY A 267 21.29 14.06 0.66
CA GLY A 267 21.42 12.60 0.65
C GLY A 267 22.51 12.13 -0.33
N VAL A 268 22.60 12.78 -1.49
CA VAL A 268 23.66 12.50 -2.48
C VAL A 268 25.05 12.86 -1.93
N ALA A 269 25.17 13.98 -1.20
CA ALA A 269 26.42 14.38 -0.58
C ALA A 269 26.84 13.42 0.54
N GLN A 270 25.90 12.94 1.35
CA GLN A 270 26.15 11.96 2.42
C GLN A 270 26.59 10.60 1.87
N LEU A 271 25.95 10.13 0.80
CA LEU A 271 26.31 8.87 0.15
C LEU A 271 27.67 8.96 -0.57
N GLY A 272 28.02 10.14 -1.07
CA GLY A 272 29.25 10.41 -1.80
C GLY A 272 29.30 9.80 -3.21
N ALA A 273 30.34 10.14 -3.97
CA ALA A 273 30.47 9.74 -5.37
C ALA A 273 30.59 8.21 -5.56
N GLY A 274 31.24 7.52 -4.61
CA GLY A 274 31.39 6.06 -4.65
C GLY A 274 30.06 5.33 -4.48
N GLY A 275 29.24 5.73 -3.50
CA GLY A 275 27.92 5.14 -3.31
C GLY A 275 26.96 5.47 -4.45
N MET A 276 26.98 6.71 -4.96
CA MET A 276 26.20 7.08 -6.15
C MET A 276 26.59 6.26 -7.39
N ALA A 277 27.88 5.98 -7.58
CA ALA A 277 28.34 5.11 -8.67
C ALA A 277 27.84 3.65 -8.49
N ALA A 278 27.83 3.14 -7.26
CA ALA A 278 27.28 1.82 -6.96
C ALA A 278 25.77 1.76 -7.24
N ILE A 279 25.00 2.77 -6.81
CA ILE A 279 23.56 2.88 -7.11
C ILE A 279 23.32 2.96 -8.61
N ALA A 280 24.06 3.80 -9.33
CA ALA A 280 23.94 3.92 -10.78
C ALA A 280 24.20 2.58 -11.48
N LEU A 281 25.18 1.80 -11.00
CA LEU A 281 25.44 0.46 -11.51
C LEU A 281 24.26 -0.49 -11.23
N VAL A 282 23.72 -0.50 -10.01
CA VAL A 282 22.57 -1.33 -9.64
C VAL A 282 21.35 -0.99 -10.51
N MET A 283 21.03 0.29 -10.65
CA MET A 283 19.92 0.74 -11.50
C MET A 283 20.14 0.40 -12.97
N LEU A 284 21.38 0.49 -13.45
CA LEU A 284 21.72 0.11 -14.82
C LEU A 284 21.54 -1.40 -15.04
N VAL A 285 22.03 -2.24 -14.13
CA VAL A 285 21.85 -3.70 -14.19
C VAL A 285 20.37 -4.05 -14.12
N PHE A 286 19.63 -3.46 -13.19
CA PHE A 286 18.18 -3.63 -13.07
C PHE A 286 17.46 -3.23 -14.37
N SER A 287 17.84 -2.12 -15.01
CA SER A 287 17.24 -1.62 -16.26
C SER A 287 17.33 -2.59 -17.44
N LEU A 288 18.24 -3.57 -17.41
CA LEU A 288 18.37 -4.60 -18.44
C LEU A 288 17.19 -5.58 -18.43
N ILE A 289 16.53 -5.77 -17.29
CA ILE A 289 15.35 -6.64 -17.13
C ILE A 289 14.16 -6.08 -17.93
N PRO A 290 13.65 -4.86 -17.66
CA PRO A 290 12.57 -4.27 -18.44
C PRO A 290 12.96 -4.04 -19.90
N ALA A 291 14.25 -3.78 -20.18
CA ALA A 291 14.72 -3.67 -21.57
C ALA A 291 14.59 -4.99 -22.34
N SER A 292 14.91 -6.12 -21.69
CA SER A 292 14.76 -7.46 -22.27
C SER A 292 13.30 -7.83 -22.48
N ILE A 293 12.44 -7.51 -21.52
CA ILE A 293 10.99 -7.74 -21.62
C ILE A 293 10.39 -6.88 -22.75
N GLY A 294 10.69 -5.59 -22.78
CA GLY A 294 10.26 -4.69 -23.87
C GLY A 294 10.76 -5.17 -25.24
N PHE A 295 11.99 -5.67 -25.31
CA PHE A 295 12.55 -6.25 -26.53
C PHE A 295 11.77 -7.49 -26.98
N MET A 296 11.52 -8.42 -26.05
CA MET A 296 10.74 -9.64 -26.30
C MET A 296 9.34 -9.31 -26.81
N LEU A 297 8.62 -8.39 -26.15
CA LEU A 297 7.28 -7.95 -26.56
C LEU A 297 7.31 -7.36 -27.98
N GLY A 298 8.30 -6.53 -28.27
CA GLY A 298 8.52 -5.97 -29.60
C GLY A 298 8.74 -7.03 -30.69
N MET A 299 9.52 -8.07 -30.38
CA MET A 299 9.80 -9.18 -31.29
C MET A 299 8.58 -10.08 -31.53
N LEU A 300 7.71 -10.24 -30.52
CA LEU A 300 6.43 -10.94 -30.63
C LEU A 300 5.37 -10.14 -31.40
N GLY A 301 5.66 -8.89 -31.77
CA GLY A 301 4.72 -8.03 -32.47
C GLY A 301 3.61 -7.48 -31.57
N ALA A 302 3.84 -7.42 -30.25
CA ALA A 302 2.92 -6.82 -29.31
C ALA A 302 2.59 -5.38 -29.72
N ASN A 303 1.31 -5.04 -29.71
CA ASN A 303 0.89 -3.66 -29.98
C ASN A 303 1.16 -2.75 -28.78
N THR A 304 0.92 -1.45 -28.95
CA THR A 304 1.16 -0.47 -27.90
C THR A 304 0.34 -0.71 -26.64
N ALA A 305 -0.88 -1.26 -26.77
CA ALA A 305 -1.73 -1.58 -25.63
C ALA A 305 -1.18 -2.75 -24.82
N VAL A 306 -0.75 -3.83 -25.47
CA VAL A 306 -0.13 -4.98 -24.80
C VAL A 306 1.18 -4.57 -24.11
N ALA A 307 2.04 -3.80 -24.78
CA ALA A 307 3.26 -3.29 -24.18
C ALA A 307 2.97 -2.44 -22.93
N ASN A 308 1.92 -1.61 -22.99
CA ASN A 308 1.46 -0.82 -21.86
C ASN A 308 0.94 -1.67 -20.70
N SER A 309 0.02 -2.60 -20.97
CA SER A 309 -0.56 -3.48 -19.96
C SER A 309 0.51 -4.32 -19.27
N VAL A 310 1.42 -4.94 -20.03
CA VAL A 310 2.52 -5.75 -19.47
C VAL A 310 3.46 -4.88 -18.64
N GLY A 311 3.86 -3.70 -19.17
CA GLY A 311 4.74 -2.79 -18.44
C GLY A 311 4.18 -2.41 -17.07
N ASN A 312 2.89 -2.05 -17.01
CA ASN A 312 2.26 -1.65 -15.75
C ASN A 312 2.01 -2.84 -14.81
N ILE A 313 1.37 -3.91 -15.27
CA ILE A 313 1.00 -5.03 -14.40
C ILE A 313 2.26 -5.71 -13.84
N VAL A 314 3.21 -6.02 -14.70
CA VAL A 314 4.45 -6.68 -14.28
C VAL A 314 5.33 -5.71 -13.49
N GLY A 315 5.34 -4.42 -13.86
CA GLY A 315 6.07 -3.40 -13.11
C GLY A 315 5.54 -3.24 -11.69
N LEU A 316 4.22 -3.20 -11.52
CA LEU A 316 3.57 -3.15 -10.19
C LEU A 316 3.89 -4.42 -9.39
N ALA A 317 3.73 -5.60 -9.98
CA ALA A 317 4.01 -6.86 -9.31
C ALA A 317 5.47 -6.95 -8.83
N ILE A 318 6.44 -6.62 -9.69
CA ILE A 318 7.87 -6.64 -9.33
C ILE A 318 8.18 -5.61 -8.24
N SER A 319 7.54 -4.44 -8.29
CA SER A 319 7.79 -3.40 -7.27
C SER A 319 7.17 -3.76 -5.92
N PHE A 320 6.04 -4.45 -5.94
CA PHE A 320 5.38 -4.98 -4.74
C PHE A 320 6.20 -6.13 -4.14
N PHE A 321 6.43 -7.22 -4.88
CA PHE A 321 7.14 -8.40 -4.37
C PHE A 321 8.64 -8.13 -4.15
N GLY A 322 9.24 -7.21 -4.89
CA GLY A 322 10.65 -6.85 -4.75
C GLY A 322 10.98 -6.03 -3.50
N GLY A 323 9.99 -5.77 -2.64
CA GLY A 323 10.19 -5.05 -1.39
C GLY A 323 10.32 -3.53 -1.53
N ALA A 324 10.09 -2.99 -2.72
CA ALA A 324 10.28 -1.57 -2.98
C ALA A 324 9.16 -0.70 -2.38
N TRP A 325 7.95 -1.25 -2.27
CA TRP A 325 6.79 -0.53 -1.71
C TRP A 325 6.40 -0.99 -0.31
N PHE A 326 6.72 -2.23 0.05
CA PHE A 326 6.43 -2.82 1.34
C PHE A 326 7.60 -3.67 1.79
N SER A 327 8.03 -3.54 3.03
CA SER A 327 9.12 -4.36 3.57
C SER A 327 8.73 -5.84 3.56
N ILE A 328 9.58 -6.67 2.94
CA ILE A 328 9.37 -8.13 2.81
C ILE A 328 9.23 -8.82 4.18
N SER A 329 9.78 -8.21 5.23
CA SER A 329 9.64 -8.65 6.62
C SER A 329 8.19 -8.64 7.12
N LEU A 330 7.37 -7.73 6.61
CA LEU A 330 5.96 -7.57 6.97
C LEU A 330 5.02 -8.49 6.18
N MET A 331 5.54 -9.14 5.13
CA MET A 331 4.75 -10.04 4.29
C MET A 331 4.63 -11.43 4.91
N GLU A 332 3.47 -12.05 4.70
CA GLU A 332 3.20 -13.44 5.07
C GLU A 332 4.25 -14.39 4.43
N PRO A 333 4.65 -15.50 5.09
CA PRO A 333 5.71 -16.38 4.59
C PRO A 333 5.52 -16.85 3.14
N VAL A 334 4.28 -17.15 2.74
CA VAL A 334 3.95 -17.58 1.37
C VAL A 334 4.30 -16.52 0.33
N VAL A 335 4.08 -15.24 0.66
CA VAL A 335 4.39 -14.12 -0.24
C VAL A 335 5.90 -13.89 -0.32
N ARG A 336 6.61 -14.10 0.79
CA ARG A 336 8.08 -14.03 0.85
C ARG A 336 8.74 -15.10 -0.01
N ASP A 337 8.19 -16.31 -0.03
CA ASP A 337 8.68 -17.41 -0.87
C ASP A 337 8.50 -17.13 -2.38
N ILE A 338 7.48 -16.37 -2.77
CA ILE A 338 7.26 -15.95 -4.17
C ILE A 338 8.21 -14.82 -4.58
N ALA A 339 8.65 -14.00 -3.62
CA ALA A 339 9.57 -12.88 -3.85
C ALA A 339 11.03 -13.31 -4.08
N HIS A 340 11.43 -14.49 -3.59
CA HIS A 340 12.78 -15.05 -3.69
C HIS A 340 12.96 -16.02 -4.86
#